data_AF-M6VRZ1-F1
#
_entry.id   AF-M6VRZ1-F1
#
_cell.length_a   1.000
_cell.length_b   1.000
_cell.length_c   1.000
_cell.angle_alpha   90.00
_cell.angle_beta   90.00
_cell.angle_gamma   90.00
#
_symmetry.space_group_name_H-M   'P 1'
#
loop_
_entity.id
_entity.type
_entity.pdbx_description
1 polymer ?
#
loop_
_entity_poly.entity_id
_entity_poly.type
_entity_poly.pdbx_seq_one_letter_code
_entity_poly.pdbx_strand_id
1 'polypeptide(L)'
;MNRADINEILTKILKTYEEMRIQSSLNGNSEVLEANREIGKILKSAEKKVTEQERSSGSWMKKISDALRKHLKGGFSERNLFYARKFYEIYGTTKLDVRLSWSHYRILSSITDKNLREELTKEAIQGNWNRDDLAVFSLE
;
A
#
# COMPACT_ATOMS: atom_id res chain seq x y z
N MET A 1 6.33 -18.34 7.99
CA MET A 1 7.42 -17.43 7.63
C MET A 1 8.44 -17.43 8.75
N ASN A 2 9.71 -17.71 8.44
CA ASN A 2 10.77 -17.78 9.45
C ASN A 2 11.38 -16.38 9.73
N ARG A 3 12.29 -16.30 10.70
CA ARG A 3 12.94 -15.04 11.09
C ARG A 3 13.80 -14.42 9.96
N ALA A 4 14.45 -15.25 9.15
CA ALA A 4 15.29 -14.77 8.06
C ALA A 4 14.46 -14.08 6.97
N ASP A 5 13.31 -14.67 6.60
CA ASP A 5 12.36 -14.08 5.67
C ASP A 5 11.85 -12.73 6.16
N ILE A 6 11.49 -12.63 7.45
CA ILE A 6 11.00 -11.38 8.06
C ILE A 6 12.08 -10.30 8.00
N ASN A 7 13.33 -10.64 8.33
CA ASN A 7 14.45 -9.69 8.26
C ASN A 7 14.70 -9.21 6.83
N GLU A 8 14.64 -10.11 5.84
CA GLU A 8 14.79 -9.77 4.42
C GLU A 8 13.72 -8.76 3.97
N ILE A 9 12.46 -9.01 4.34
CA ILE A 9 11.32 -8.11 4.04
C ILE A 9 11.51 -6.77 4.74
N LEU A 10 11.89 -6.79 6.03
CA LEU A 10 12.10 -5.59 6.83
C LEU A 10 13.17 -4.70 6.21
N THR A 11 14.33 -5.26 5.84
CA THR A 11 15.42 -4.50 5.18
C THR A 11 14.95 -3.85 3.89
N LYS A 12 14.20 -4.58 3.05
CA LYS A 12 13.68 -4.04 1.78
C LYS A 12 12.70 -2.89 2.02
N ILE A 13 11.71 -3.08 2.91
CA ILE A 13 10.70 -2.05 3.20
C ILE A 13 11.33 -0.81 3.86
N LEU A 14 12.25 -0.99 4.82
CA LEU A 14 12.94 0.12 5.47
C LEU A 14 13.76 0.93 4.46
N LYS A 15 14.47 0.26 3.54
CA LYS A 15 15.21 0.92 2.48
C LYS A 15 14.29 1.76 1.59
N THR A 16 13.21 1.16 1.07
CA THR A 16 12.22 1.86 0.24
C THR A 16 11.62 3.07 0.97
N TYR A 17 11.32 2.93 2.26
CA TYR A 17 10.75 4.01 3.05
C TYR A 17 11.74 5.17 3.28
N GLU A 18 13.00 4.88 3.60
CA GLU A 18 14.01 5.93 3.79
C GLU A 18 14.34 6.65 2.47
N GLU A 19 14.41 5.93 1.34
CA GLU A 19 14.57 6.53 0.01
C GLU A 19 13.40 7.48 -0.31
N MET A 20 12.16 7.04 -0.06
CA MET A 20 10.96 7.87 -0.22
C MET A 20 11.04 9.12 0.64
N ARG A 21 11.44 9.01 1.91
CA ARG A 21 11.52 10.18 2.82
C ARG A 21 12.50 11.23 2.32
N ILE A 22 13.62 10.82 1.73
CA ILE A 22 14.62 11.72 1.17
C ILE A 22 14.07 12.45 -0.06
N GLN A 23 13.25 11.78 -0.89
CA GLN A 23 12.77 12.31 -2.17
C GLN A 23 11.43 13.07 -2.06
N SER A 24 10.57 12.70 -1.10
CA SER A 24 9.20 13.24 -0.96
C SER A 24 9.13 14.74 -0.64
N SER A 25 10.21 15.34 -0.13
CA SER A 25 10.28 16.78 0.13
C SER A 25 10.28 17.62 -1.15
N LEU A 26 10.49 17.01 -2.33
CA LEU A 26 10.68 17.70 -3.59
C LEU A 26 9.57 17.43 -4.62
N ASN A 27 8.86 16.30 -4.53
CA ASN A 27 8.17 15.73 -5.70
C ASN A 27 6.70 15.31 -5.47
N GLY A 28 6.10 15.71 -4.34
CA GLY A 28 4.65 15.57 -4.11
C GLY A 28 4.17 14.11 -3.92
N ASN A 29 3.09 13.72 -4.60
CA ASN A 29 2.47 12.39 -4.42
C ASN A 29 3.26 11.25 -5.07
N SER A 30 4.06 11.52 -6.10
CA SER A 30 4.67 10.51 -6.97
C SER A 30 5.49 9.48 -6.18
N GLU A 31 6.39 9.94 -5.33
CA GLU A 31 7.33 9.13 -4.56
C GLU A 31 6.59 8.31 -3.51
N VAL A 32 5.58 8.90 -2.88
CA VAL A 32 4.75 8.20 -1.89
C VAL A 32 4.01 7.05 -2.56
N LEU A 33 3.49 7.28 -3.76
CA LEU A 33 2.78 6.25 -4.51
C LEU A 33 3.72 5.13 -4.96
N GLU A 34 4.86 5.46 -5.56
CA GLU A 34 5.83 4.45 -6.01
C GLU A 34 6.44 3.68 -4.83
N ALA A 35 6.69 4.33 -3.70
CA ALA A 35 7.14 3.64 -2.49
C ALA A 35 6.10 2.65 -1.97
N ASN A 36 4.82 3.04 -1.89
CA ASN A 36 3.75 2.12 -1.49
C ASN A 36 3.55 0.99 -2.51
N ARG A 37 3.74 1.25 -3.81
CA ARG A 37 3.75 0.21 -4.84
C ARG A 37 4.86 -0.80 -4.62
N GLU A 38 6.10 -0.35 -4.41
CA GLU A 38 7.24 -1.25 -4.20
C GLU A 38 7.10 -2.03 -2.88
N ILE A 39 6.63 -1.39 -1.81
CA ILE A 39 6.26 -2.10 -0.56
C ILE A 39 5.21 -3.17 -0.84
N GLY A 40 4.18 -2.86 -1.62
CA GLY A 40 3.16 -3.82 -2.03
C GLY A 40 3.72 -5.00 -2.82
N LYS A 41 4.67 -4.75 -3.72
CA LYS A 41 5.40 -5.77 -4.49
C LYS A 41 6.24 -6.68 -3.60
N ILE A 42 6.95 -6.11 -2.63
CA ILE A 42 7.72 -6.85 -1.62
C ILE A 42 6.78 -7.78 -0.85
N LEU A 43 5.65 -7.27 -0.36
CA LEU A 43 4.65 -8.04 0.38
C LEU A 43 4.02 -9.13 -0.48
N LYS A 44 3.70 -8.83 -1.75
CA LYS A 44 3.13 -9.82 -2.67
C LYS A 44 4.11 -10.96 -2.98
N SER A 45 5.39 -10.64 -3.07
CA SER A 45 6.44 -11.65 -3.23
C SER A 45 6.62 -12.48 -1.96
N ALA A 46 6.59 -11.85 -0.79
CA ALA A 46 6.67 -12.51 0.51
C ALA A 46 5.51 -13.47 0.77
N GLU A 47 4.30 -13.13 0.31
CA GLU A 47 3.09 -13.94 0.45
C GLU A 47 3.26 -15.38 -0.09
N LYS A 48 4.16 -15.59 -1.06
CA LYS A 48 4.47 -16.93 -1.61
C LYS A 48 5.17 -17.85 -0.61
N LYS A 49 5.85 -17.29 0.40
CA LYS A 49 6.56 -18.03 1.47
C LYS A 49 5.69 -18.24 2.71
N VAL A 50 4.43 -17.81 2.67
CA VAL A 50 3.49 -17.87 3.80
C VAL A 50 2.70 -19.18 3.75
N THR A 51 2.58 -19.85 4.89
CA THR A 51 1.75 -21.06 5.00
C THR A 51 0.27 -20.71 4.91
N GLU A 52 -0.58 -21.68 4.58
CA GLU A 52 -2.02 -21.41 4.49
C GLU A 52 -2.62 -20.94 5.82
N GLN A 53 -2.16 -21.51 6.94
CA GLN A 53 -2.56 -21.08 8.29
C GLN A 53 -2.15 -19.64 8.59
N GLU A 54 -0.93 -19.23 8.21
CA GLU A 54 -0.49 -17.85 8.40
C GLU A 54 -1.25 -16.88 7.51
N ARG A 55 -1.57 -17.28 6.27
CA ARG A 55 -2.35 -16.49 5.30
C ARG A 55 -3.77 -16.25 5.82
N SER A 56 -4.46 -17.31 6.25
CA SER A 56 -5.83 -17.22 6.76
C SER A 56 -5.93 -16.44 8.07
N SER A 57 -4.98 -16.62 8.98
CA SER A 57 -4.92 -15.88 10.25
C SER A 57 -4.43 -14.43 10.12
N GLY A 58 -3.82 -14.05 8.99
CA GLY A 58 -3.14 -12.75 8.82
C GLY A 58 -1.88 -12.58 9.68
N SER A 59 -1.46 -13.61 10.42
CA SER A 59 -0.38 -13.52 11.41
C SER A 59 0.98 -13.12 10.82
N TRP A 60 1.23 -13.41 9.55
CA TRP A 60 2.46 -12.97 8.87
C TRP A 60 2.52 -11.44 8.70
N MET A 61 1.39 -10.80 8.41
CA MET A 61 1.30 -9.34 8.32
C MET A 61 1.53 -8.70 9.68
N LYS A 62 0.95 -9.27 10.73
CA LYS A 62 1.18 -8.87 12.12
C LYS A 62 2.66 -8.90 12.48
N LYS A 63 3.35 -10.01 12.19
CA LYS A 63 4.80 -10.15 12.43
C LYS A 63 5.61 -9.04 11.73
N ILE A 64 5.30 -8.74 10.48
CA ILE A 64 6.00 -7.69 9.70
C ILE A 64 5.68 -6.29 10.25
N SER A 65 4.41 -5.99 10.53
CA SER A 65 3.97 -4.73 11.17
C SER A 65 4.66 -4.51 12.50
N ASP A 66 4.62 -5.51 13.39
CA ASP A 66 5.24 -5.45 14.72
C ASP A 66 6.76 -5.25 14.63
N ALA A 67 7.42 -5.85 13.63
CA ALA A 67 8.85 -5.65 13.38
C ALA A 67 9.14 -4.23 12.85
N LEU A 68 8.42 -3.75 11.84
CA LEU A 68 8.61 -2.41 11.25
C LEU A 68 8.39 -1.30 12.27
N ARG A 69 7.36 -1.42 13.12
CA ARG A 69 7.01 -0.42 14.13
C ARG A 69 8.04 -0.29 15.26
N LYS A 70 9.00 -1.21 15.37
CA LYS A 70 10.17 -1.04 16.27
C LYS A 70 11.20 -0.07 15.71
N HIS A 71 11.23 0.10 14.38
CA HIS A 71 12.17 0.98 13.69
C HIS A 71 11.51 2.32 13.29
N LEU A 72 10.20 2.33 13.06
CA LEU A 72 9.47 3.46 12.51
C LEU A 72 8.35 3.94 13.44
N LYS A 73 8.18 5.27 13.55
CA LYS A 73 7.24 5.90 14.49
C LYS A 73 5.76 5.81 14.07
N GLY A 74 5.44 5.37 12.86
CA GLY A 74 4.07 5.29 12.35
C GLY A 74 3.98 4.83 10.90
N GLY A 75 2.78 4.65 10.37
CA GLY A 75 2.55 4.35 8.94
C GLY A 75 2.57 2.86 8.55
N PHE A 76 3.02 1.96 9.42
CA PHE A 76 3.19 0.53 9.12
C PHE A 76 2.33 -0.39 9.98
N SER A 77 1.05 -0.04 10.16
CA SER A 77 0.07 -0.97 10.74
C SER A 77 -0.24 -2.11 9.77
N GLU A 78 -0.78 -3.22 10.28
CA GLU A 78 -1.25 -4.34 9.47
C GLU A 78 -2.20 -3.90 8.34
N ARG A 79 -3.13 -2.98 8.66
CA ARG A 79 -4.05 -2.39 7.69
C ARG A 79 -3.33 -1.61 6.59
N ASN A 80 -2.29 -0.85 6.93
CA ASN A 80 -1.55 -0.10 5.92
C ASN A 80 -0.74 -1.04 5.01
N LEU A 81 -0.11 -2.08 5.58
CA LEU A 81 0.58 -3.12 4.79
C LEU A 81 -0.39 -3.87 3.87
N PHE A 82 -1.58 -4.20 4.37
CA PHE A 82 -2.64 -4.81 3.58
C PHE A 82 -2.99 -3.94 2.37
N TYR A 83 -3.20 -2.64 2.57
CA TYR A 83 -3.53 -1.73 1.47
C TYR A 83 -2.37 -1.51 0.51
N ALA A 84 -1.11 -1.48 0.96
CA ALA A 84 0.04 -1.43 0.07
C ALA A 84 0.09 -2.67 -0.83
N ARG A 85 -0.12 -3.87 -0.26
CA ARG A 85 -0.21 -5.12 -1.05
C ARG A 85 -1.36 -5.08 -2.06
N LYS A 86 -2.56 -4.68 -1.63
CA LYS A 86 -3.75 -4.55 -2.50
C LYS A 86 -3.54 -3.55 -3.62
N PHE A 87 -2.92 -2.42 -3.29
CA PHE A 87 -2.56 -1.38 -4.25
C PHE A 87 -1.63 -1.93 -5.34
N TYR A 88 -0.60 -2.70 -4.97
CA TYR A 88 0.25 -3.37 -5.95
C TYR A 88 -0.50 -4.42 -6.78
N GLU A 89 -1.42 -5.19 -6.18
CA GLU A 89 -2.23 -6.17 -6.92
C GLU A 89 -3.07 -5.51 -8.02
N ILE A 90 -3.60 -4.30 -7.77
CA ILE A 90 -4.47 -3.59 -8.71
C ILE A 90 -3.66 -2.72 -9.69
N TYR A 91 -2.68 -1.97 -9.18
CA TYR A 91 -2.00 -0.91 -9.91
C TYR A 91 -0.51 -1.19 -10.16
N GLY A 92 -0.02 -2.41 -9.93
CA GLY A 92 1.41 -2.75 -9.98
C GLY A 92 2.09 -2.47 -11.32
N THR A 93 1.34 -2.48 -12.42
CA THR A 93 1.82 -2.19 -13.79
C THR A 93 1.11 -0.99 -14.43
N THR A 94 0.21 -0.32 -13.70
CA THR A 94 -0.63 0.76 -14.23
C THR A 94 0.08 2.10 -14.07
N LYS A 95 -0.01 3.01 -15.05
CA LYS A 95 0.46 4.38 -14.85
C LYS A 95 -0.43 5.09 -13.82
N LEU A 96 0.16 5.65 -12.77
CA LEU A 96 -0.58 6.38 -11.75
C LEU A 96 -0.80 7.82 -12.17
N ASP A 97 -1.95 8.35 -11.79
CA ASP A 97 -2.21 9.79 -11.79
C ASP A 97 -1.78 10.39 -10.45
N VAL A 98 -0.78 11.27 -10.48
CA VAL A 98 -0.20 11.92 -9.30
C VAL A 98 -1.10 13.00 -8.69
N ARG A 99 -2.20 13.39 -9.37
CA ARG A 99 -3.24 14.23 -8.77
C ARG A 99 -3.94 13.52 -7.62
N LEU A 100 -4.01 12.20 -7.67
CA LEU A 100 -4.53 11.37 -6.60
C LEU A 100 -3.42 11.01 -5.61
N SER A 101 -3.60 11.37 -4.35
CA SER A 101 -2.68 11.00 -3.27
C SER A 101 -2.79 9.53 -2.87
N TRP A 102 -1.86 9.07 -2.02
CA TRP A 102 -1.92 7.72 -1.44
C TRP A 102 -3.26 7.40 -0.79
N SER A 103 -3.88 8.37 -0.12
CA SER A 103 -5.16 8.14 0.55
C SER A 103 -6.31 7.87 -0.43
N HIS A 104 -6.28 8.45 -1.63
CA HIS A 104 -7.23 8.13 -2.70
C HIS A 104 -7.03 6.69 -3.17
N TYR A 105 -5.80 6.33 -3.53
CA TYR A 105 -5.50 4.99 -4.00
C TYR A 105 -5.76 3.91 -2.96
N ARG A 106 -5.65 4.20 -1.65
CA ARG A 106 -6.08 3.29 -0.60
C ARG A 106 -7.58 2.99 -0.66
N ILE A 107 -8.41 4.01 -0.83
CA ILE A 107 -9.86 3.87 -0.99
C ILE A 107 -10.15 3.13 -2.30
N LEU A 108 -9.60 3.57 -3.42
CA LEU A 108 -9.81 2.90 -4.71
C LEU A 108 -9.40 1.43 -4.65
N SER A 109 -8.30 1.11 -3.94
CA SER A 109 -7.85 -0.28 -3.78
C SER A 109 -8.74 -1.14 -2.88
N SER A 110 -9.65 -0.56 -2.09
CA SER A 110 -10.66 -1.31 -1.34
C SER A 110 -11.88 -1.67 -2.17
N ILE A 111 -12.12 -0.97 -3.29
CA ILE A 111 -13.26 -1.19 -4.17
C ILE A 111 -12.97 -2.41 -5.06
N THR A 112 -13.74 -3.47 -4.85
CA THR A 112 -13.53 -4.75 -5.56
C THR A 112 -14.03 -4.66 -7.01
N ASP A 113 -15.18 -4.04 -7.23
CA ASP A 113 -15.72 -3.83 -8.58
C ASP A 113 -14.76 -2.95 -9.41
N LYS A 114 -14.29 -3.51 -10.53
CA LYS A 114 -13.33 -2.85 -11.41
C LYS A 114 -13.94 -1.64 -12.11
N ASN A 115 -15.18 -1.74 -12.60
CA ASN A 115 -15.83 -0.69 -13.36
C ASN A 115 -16.11 0.51 -12.45
N LEU A 116 -16.67 0.27 -11.27
CA LEU A 116 -16.91 1.31 -10.26
C LEU A 116 -15.61 2.00 -9.86
N ARG A 117 -14.54 1.23 -9.61
CA ARG A 117 -13.23 1.79 -9.28
C ARG A 117 -12.67 2.68 -10.39
N GLU A 118 -12.80 2.28 -11.66
CA GLU A 118 -12.35 3.06 -12.81
C GLU A 118 -13.18 4.34 -13.02
N GLU A 119 -14.49 4.26 -12.81
CA GLU A 119 -15.41 5.40 -12.85
C GLU A 119 -15.05 6.42 -11.76
N LEU A 120 -15.01 6.00 -10.50
CA LEU A 120 -14.66 6.86 -9.37
C LEU A 120 -13.24 7.43 -9.48
N THR A 121 -12.30 6.70 -10.10
CA THR A 121 -10.96 7.23 -10.39
C THR A 121 -11.05 8.44 -11.33
N LYS A 122 -11.86 8.35 -12.40
CA LYS A 122 -12.03 9.45 -13.36
C LYS A 122 -12.74 10.63 -12.73
N GLU A 123 -13.83 10.38 -12.00
CA GLU A 123 -14.59 11.43 -11.32
C GLU A 123 -13.75 12.17 -10.29
N ALA A 124 -12.99 11.44 -9.46
CA ALA A 124 -12.11 12.04 -8.47
C ALA A 124 -11.06 12.96 -9.11
N ILE A 125 -10.51 12.54 -10.24
CA ILE A 125 -9.53 13.31 -11.02
C ILE A 125 -10.18 14.57 -11.64
N GLN A 126 -11.34 14.44 -12.26
CA GLN A 126 -12.01 15.54 -12.97
C GLN A 126 -12.61 16.56 -11.99
N GLY A 127 -13.14 16.08 -10.89
CA GLY A 127 -13.76 16.89 -9.84
C GLY A 127 -12.78 17.45 -8.81
N ASN A 128 -11.48 17.15 -8.92
CA ASN A 128 -10.48 17.46 -7.89
C ASN A 128 -10.92 17.04 -6.48
N TRP A 129 -11.51 15.85 -6.39
CA TRP A 129 -11.99 15.32 -5.12
C TRP A 129 -10.84 15.18 -4.14
N ASN A 130 -11.11 15.52 -2.89
CA ASN A 130 -10.26 15.16 -1.79
C ASN A 130 -10.59 13.72 -1.32
N ARG A 131 -9.85 13.25 -0.32
CA ARG A 131 -10.03 11.90 0.23
C ARG A 131 -11.46 11.65 0.71
N ASP A 132 -12.03 12.62 1.41
CA ASP A 132 -13.32 12.50 2.09
C ASP A 132 -14.48 12.49 1.08
N ASP A 133 -14.36 13.23 -0.04
CA ASP A 133 -15.32 13.17 -1.15
C ASP A 133 -15.40 11.76 -1.74
N LEU A 134 -14.25 11.06 -1.86
CA LEU A 134 -14.20 9.68 -2.36
C LEU A 134 -14.64 8.66 -1.30
N ALA A 135 -14.45 8.96 -0.01
CA ALA A 135 -14.71 8.02 1.08
C ALA A 135 -16.18 7.62 1.21
N VAL A 136 -17.11 8.47 0.76
CA VAL A 136 -18.56 8.19 0.80
C VAL A 136 -18.96 6.97 -0.04
N PHE A 137 -18.15 6.63 -1.06
CA PHE A 137 -18.39 5.49 -1.96
C PHE A 137 -17.66 4.20 -1.53
N SER A 138 -16.92 4.25 -0.42
CA SER A 138 -16.09 3.14 0.07
C SER A 138 -16.76 2.27 1.13
N LEU A 139 -18.03 2.56 1.45
CA LEU A 139 -18.83 1.93 2.51
C LEU A 139 -19.87 0.91 2.01
N GLU A 140 -19.88 0.59 0.71
CA GLU A 140 -20.73 -0.44 0.11
C GLU A 140 -20.01 -1.78 -0.09
#